data_AF-A0A7X3RUA1-F1
#
_entry.id   AF-A0A7X3RUA1-F1
#
_cell.length_a   1.000
_cell.length_b   1.000
_cell.length_c   1.000
_cell.angle_alpha   90.00
_cell.angle_beta   90.00
_cell.angle_gamma   90.00
#
_symmetry.space_group_name_H-M   'P 1'
#
loop_
_entity.id
_entity.type
_entity.pdbx_description
1 polymer ?
#
loop_
_entity_poly.entity_id
_entity_poly.type
_entity_poly.pdbx_seq_one_letter_code
_entity_poly.pdbx_strand_id
1 'polypeptide(L)'
;MLNIVLASPEEYPNAEERRLLYVAITRARRRVFLLNDSELLSPFVKELMEEGYDVTIFGRLPENNVLCPECTEGHLKRRKSNQGMFYGCSYFPFCRHTQSTCPDCGTGLPVKTDGAFRCRNCGQSVEECPRCDGWMQTKKGKHGEFLGCSNWPNCSYTRNIIERKK
;
A
#
# COMPACT_ATOMS: atom_id res chain seq x y z
N MET A 1 -15.47 35.70 12.03
CA MET A 1 -16.57 36.32 11.26
C MET A 1 -16.74 35.64 9.88
N LEU A 2 -16.58 34.30 9.79
CA LEU A 2 -16.66 33.52 8.53
C LEU A 2 -17.75 32.42 8.56
N ASN A 3 -18.30 32.08 9.73
CA ASN A 3 -19.32 31.03 9.90
C ASN A 3 -20.75 31.45 9.55
N ILE A 4 -21.00 32.68 9.11
CA ILE A 4 -22.36 33.19 8.82
C ILE A 4 -22.79 32.87 7.39
N VAL A 5 -21.85 32.58 6.50
CA VAL A 5 -22.11 32.34 5.06
C VAL A 5 -22.10 30.84 4.73
N LEU A 6 -21.61 29.99 5.64
CA LEU A 6 -21.54 28.55 5.43
C LEU A 6 -22.85 27.91 5.89
N ALA A 7 -23.44 27.07 5.04
CA ALA A 7 -24.58 26.23 5.41
C ALA A 7 -24.19 25.30 6.56
N SER A 8 -25.17 24.89 7.38
CA SER A 8 -24.93 23.93 8.45
C SER A 8 -24.33 22.64 7.85
N PRO A 9 -23.20 22.14 8.38
CA PRO A 9 -22.56 20.95 7.84
C PRO A 9 -23.52 19.76 7.95
N GLU A 10 -23.73 19.09 6.83
CA GLU A 10 -24.56 17.88 6.76
C GLU A 10 -23.83 16.71 7.42
N GLU A 11 -24.56 15.88 8.19
CA GLU A 11 -23.98 14.74 8.93
C GLU A 11 -23.48 13.61 8.00
N TYR A 12 -23.87 13.63 6.72
CA TYR A 12 -23.55 12.57 5.78
C TYR A 12 -22.10 12.70 5.26
N PRO A 13 -21.28 11.63 5.28
CA PRO A 13 -19.88 11.70 4.87
C PRO A 13 -19.68 12.24 3.45
N ASN A 14 -18.86 13.29 3.33
CA ASN A 14 -18.53 13.97 2.09
C ASN A 14 -19.77 14.50 1.32
N ALA A 15 -20.78 15.00 2.04
CA ALA A 15 -22.04 15.44 1.45
C ALA A 15 -21.89 16.49 0.34
N GLU A 16 -21.01 17.47 0.52
CA GLU A 16 -20.77 18.52 -0.48
C GLU A 16 -20.09 17.95 -1.73
N GLU A 17 -19.06 17.11 -1.56
CA GLU A 17 -18.36 16.45 -2.67
C GLU A 17 -19.28 15.51 -3.45
N ARG A 18 -20.19 14.79 -2.76
CA ARG A 18 -21.21 13.95 -3.40
C ARG A 18 -22.13 14.76 -4.29
N ARG A 19 -22.58 15.94 -3.84
CA ARG A 19 -23.43 16.83 -4.65
C ARG A 19 -22.70 17.30 -5.90
N LEU A 20 -21.44 17.71 -5.76
CA LEU A 20 -20.60 18.12 -6.88
C LEU A 20 -20.42 16.96 -7.89
N LEU A 21 -20.14 15.75 -7.40
CA LEU A 21 -19.99 14.57 -8.24
C LEU A 21 -21.29 14.22 -8.98
N TYR A 22 -22.44 14.21 -8.29
CA TYR A 22 -23.74 13.95 -8.90
C TYR A 22 -24.05 14.95 -10.02
N VAL A 23 -23.82 16.24 -9.77
CA VAL A 23 -24.03 17.30 -10.78
C VAL A 23 -23.13 17.08 -12.00
N ALA A 24 -21.87 16.70 -11.79
CA ALA A 24 -20.93 16.43 -12.88
C ALA A 24 -21.35 15.22 -13.73
N ILE A 25 -21.77 14.11 -13.08
CA ILE A 25 -22.16 12.88 -13.76
C ILE A 25 -23.46 13.08 -14.55
N THR A 26 -24.46 13.71 -13.93
CA THR A 26 -25.81 13.84 -14.52
C THR A 26 -25.93 14.93 -15.59
N ARG A 27 -25.02 15.90 -15.63
CA ARG A 27 -25.02 16.94 -16.68
C ARG A 27 -24.29 16.53 -17.96
N ALA A 28 -23.53 15.44 -17.95
CA ALA A 28 -22.88 14.94 -19.15
C ALA A 28 -23.87 14.18 -20.03
N ARG A 29 -23.97 14.58 -21.31
CA ARG A 29 -25.01 14.05 -22.23
C ARG A 29 -24.70 12.70 -22.88
N ARG A 30 -23.44 12.26 -22.89
CA ARG A 30 -23.03 11.11 -23.72
C ARG A 30 -22.13 10.12 -23.01
N ARG A 31 -21.08 10.61 -22.35
CA ARG A 31 -20.13 9.80 -21.57
C ARG A 31 -19.50 10.67 -20.49
N VAL A 32 -19.19 10.06 -19.35
CA VAL A 32 -18.43 10.66 -18.25
C VAL A 32 -17.13 9.88 -18.13
N PHE A 33 -16.01 10.59 -18.04
CA PHE A 33 -14.72 9.97 -17.70
C PHE A 33 -14.35 10.40 -16.29
N LEU A 34 -14.29 9.41 -15.39
CA LEU A 34 -13.79 9.63 -14.03
C LEU A 34 -12.30 9.27 -14.02
N LEU A 35 -11.46 10.27 -13.79
CA LEU A 35 -10.04 10.05 -13.57
C LEU A 35 -9.83 9.68 -12.11
N ASN A 36 -9.14 8.57 -11.86
CA ASN A 36 -8.73 8.17 -10.53
C ASN A 36 -7.22 7.95 -10.48
N ASP A 37 -6.69 7.95 -9.25
CA ASP A 37 -5.37 7.39 -9.01
C ASP A 37 -5.48 5.87 -9.09
N SER A 38 -4.63 5.23 -9.90
CA SER A 38 -4.63 3.78 -10.09
C SER A 38 -4.39 3.01 -8.81
N GLU A 39 -3.93 3.65 -7.74
CA GLU A 39 -3.56 3.02 -6.49
C GLU A 39 -4.42 3.49 -5.30
N LEU A 40 -5.06 4.66 -5.39
CA LEU A 40 -5.99 5.20 -4.40
C LEU A 40 -7.33 5.55 -5.04
N LEU A 41 -8.18 4.53 -5.16
CA LEU A 41 -9.55 4.70 -5.60
C LEU A 41 -10.34 5.54 -4.59
N SER A 42 -10.90 6.65 -5.07
CA SER A 42 -11.86 7.45 -4.32
C SER A 42 -13.03 6.58 -3.84
N PRO A 43 -13.58 6.80 -2.62
CA PRO A 43 -14.76 6.11 -2.12
C PRO A 43 -15.91 6.12 -3.14
N PHE A 44 -16.12 7.24 -3.84
CA PHE A 44 -17.16 7.37 -4.84
C PHE A 44 -16.98 6.43 -6.05
N VAL A 45 -15.73 6.22 -6.48
CA VAL A 45 -15.44 5.31 -7.60
C VAL A 45 -15.65 3.87 -7.16
N LYS A 46 -15.30 3.52 -5.91
CA LYS A 46 -15.58 2.20 -5.34
C LYS A 46 -17.08 1.93 -5.28
N GLU A 47 -17.86 2.88 -4.75
CA GLU A 47 -19.33 2.81 -4.70
C GLU A 47 -19.92 2.59 -6.11
N LEU A 48 -19.49 3.38 -7.11
CA LEU A 48 -19.96 3.22 -8.50
C LEU A 48 -19.60 1.87 -9.12
N MET A 49 -18.47 1.27 -8.72
CA MET A 49 -18.07 -0.06 -9.19
C MET A 49 -18.86 -1.19 -8.51
N GLU A 50 -19.27 -1.00 -7.25
CA GLU A 50 -20.00 -1.99 -6.44
C GLU A 50 -21.52 -1.97 -6.72
N GLU A 51 -22.10 -0.80 -7.02
CA GLU A 51 -23.54 -0.61 -7.24
C GLU A 51 -24.04 -1.08 -8.63
N GLY A 52 -23.18 -1.66 -9.46
CA GLY A 52 -23.58 -2.34 -10.69
C GLY A 52 -23.90 -1.42 -11.88
N TYR A 53 -23.38 -0.19 -11.89
CA TYR A 53 -23.48 0.68 -13.07
C TYR A 53 -22.61 0.16 -14.24
N ASP A 54 -22.98 0.51 -15.47
CA ASP A 54 -22.18 0.19 -16.67
C ASP A 54 -20.91 1.07 -16.72
N VAL A 55 -19.85 0.58 -16.08
CA VAL A 55 -18.55 1.26 -15.96
C VAL A 55 -17.51 0.52 -16.79
N THR A 56 -16.94 1.21 -17.78
CA THR A 56 -15.77 0.71 -18.51
C THR A 56 -14.49 1.23 -17.85
N ILE A 57 -13.62 0.30 -17.41
CA ILE A 57 -12.36 0.64 -16.76
C ILE A 57 -11.25 0.68 -17.80
N PHE A 58 -10.61 1.85 -17.93
CA PHE A 58 -9.44 2.05 -18.80
C PHE A 58 -8.18 2.17 -17.93
N GLY A 59 -7.23 1.25 -18.10
CA GLY A 59 -5.96 1.24 -17.38
C GLY A 59 -5.73 -0.04 -16.59
N ARG A 60 -4.70 -0.02 -15.74
CA ARG A 60 -4.32 -1.15 -14.89
C ARG A 60 -5.04 -0.97 -13.54
N LEU A 61 -5.92 -1.91 -13.19
CA LEU A 61 -6.42 -2.01 -11.81
C LEU A 61 -5.22 -2.16 -10.88
N PRO A 62 -5.25 -1.59 -9.65
CA PRO A 62 -4.17 -1.78 -8.69
C PRO A 62 -4.02 -3.29 -8.44
N GLU A 63 -2.98 -3.89 -9.01
CA GLU A 63 -2.63 -5.27 -8.76
C GLU A 63 -2.30 -5.40 -7.27
N ASN A 64 -3.26 -5.88 -6.47
CA ASN A 64 -3.08 -6.29 -5.08
C ASN A 64 -2.22 -5.32 -4.25
N ASN A 65 -2.67 -4.09 -4.06
CA ASN A 65 -1.95 -3.14 -3.20
C ASN A 65 -1.84 -3.72 -1.78
N VAL A 66 -0.61 -3.93 -1.32
CA VAL A 66 -0.35 -4.41 0.04
C VAL A 66 -0.47 -3.22 0.98
N LEU A 67 -1.41 -3.29 1.92
CA LEU A 67 -1.60 -2.25 2.93
C LEU A 67 -0.32 -2.04 3.75
N CYS A 68 -0.09 -0.79 4.13
CA CYS A 68 1.00 -0.39 4.99
C CYS A 68 0.71 -0.88 6.42
N PRO A 69 1.57 -1.70 7.04
CA PRO A 69 1.32 -2.20 8.40
C PRO A 69 1.46 -1.11 9.48
N GLU A 70 2.03 0.05 9.17
CA GLU A 70 2.19 1.15 10.13
C GLU A 70 0.94 2.04 10.21
N CYS A 71 0.46 2.55 9.07
CA CYS A 71 -0.70 3.46 9.05
C CYS A 71 -2.03 2.78 8.70
N THR A 72 -2.00 1.53 8.20
CA THR A 72 -3.17 0.72 7.76
C THR A 72 -4.02 1.28 6.61
N GLU A 73 -4.00 2.60 6.38
CA GLU A 73 -4.71 3.28 5.30
C GLU A 73 -3.88 3.38 4.02
N GLY A 74 -2.56 3.54 4.17
CA GLY A 74 -1.63 3.58 3.06
C GLY A 74 -1.33 2.21 2.48
N HIS A 75 -0.63 2.20 1.36
CA HIS A 75 -0.19 0.96 0.70
C HIS A 75 1.28 1.07 0.30
N LEU A 76 1.91 -0.08 0.17
CA LEU A 76 3.33 -0.20 -0.14
C LEU A 76 3.59 -0.07 -1.65
N LYS A 77 4.20 1.04 -2.05
CA LYS A 77 4.66 1.30 -3.43
C LYS A 77 6.13 0.93 -3.59
N ARG A 78 6.47 0.30 -4.71
CA ARG A 78 7.88 0.05 -5.07
C ARG A 78 8.57 1.36 -5.47
N ARG A 79 9.75 1.61 -4.91
CA ARG A 79 10.59 2.80 -5.14
C ARG A 79 12.05 2.39 -5.36
N LYS A 80 12.83 3.27 -5.99
CA LYS A 80 14.27 3.09 -6.23
C LYS A 80 15.07 4.05 -5.35
N SER A 81 16.13 3.54 -4.72
CA SER A 81 17.15 4.31 -4.02
C SER A 81 18.54 4.02 -4.59
N ASN A 82 19.56 4.72 -4.10
CA ASN A 82 20.97 4.42 -4.42
C ASN A 82 21.40 3.03 -3.93
N GLN A 83 20.78 2.51 -2.88
CA GLN A 83 21.10 1.20 -2.29
C GLN A 83 20.32 0.04 -2.93
N GLY A 84 19.37 0.34 -3.82
CA GLY A 84 18.52 -0.66 -4.47
C GLY A 84 17.03 -0.30 -4.44
N MET A 85 16.21 -1.25 -4.88
CA MET A 85 14.75 -1.15 -4.83
C MET A 85 14.25 -1.39 -3.40
N PHE A 86 13.18 -0.69 -3.01
CA PHE A 86 12.51 -0.86 -1.72
C PHE A 86 11.02 -0.60 -1.88
N TYR A 87 10.21 -0.96 -0.88
CA TYR A 87 8.80 -0.59 -0.81
C TYR A 87 8.62 0.49 0.25
N GLY A 88 7.89 1.56 -0.06
CA GLY A 88 7.59 2.66 0.86
C GLY A 88 6.10 2.96 0.88
N CYS A 89 5.61 3.47 2.00
CA CYS A 89 4.20 3.88 2.12
C CYS A 89 3.84 4.97 1.10
N SER A 90 2.65 4.85 0.52
CA SER A 90 2.06 5.83 -0.40
C SER A 90 1.84 7.19 0.25
N TYR A 91 1.60 7.24 1.56
CA TYR A 91 1.35 8.46 2.35
C TYR A 91 2.62 9.20 2.79
N PHE A 92 3.80 8.86 2.28
CA PHE A 92 5.00 9.69 2.51
C PHE A 92 4.72 11.15 2.05
N PRO A 93 5.02 12.19 2.87
CA PRO A 93 5.89 12.20 4.04
C PRO A 93 5.23 11.94 5.39
N PHE A 94 3.91 11.79 5.45
CA PHE A 94 3.13 11.61 6.68
C PHE A 94 3.33 10.22 7.31
N CYS A 95 3.50 9.18 6.50
CA CYS A 95 3.94 7.86 6.94
C CYS A 95 5.29 7.52 6.27
N ARG A 96 6.32 7.25 7.09
CA ARG A 96 7.69 6.96 6.63
C ARG A 96 8.03 5.47 6.64
N HIS A 97 7.03 4.60 6.78
CA HIS A 97 7.21 3.16 6.73
C HIS A 97 7.91 2.73 5.45
N THR A 98 8.92 1.87 5.58
CA THR A 98 9.63 1.25 4.46
C THR A 98 9.89 -0.22 4.73
N GLN A 99 9.88 -1.03 3.67
CA GLN A 99 10.21 -2.44 3.70
C GLN A 99 11.20 -2.77 2.58
N SER A 100 12.10 -3.71 2.86
CA SER A 100 13.03 -4.21 1.85
C SER A 100 12.32 -5.10 0.83
N THR A 101 12.97 -5.30 -0.30
CA THR A 101 12.54 -6.28 -1.30
C THR A 101 12.88 -7.70 -0.85
N CYS A 102 12.31 -8.68 -1.55
CA CYS A 102 12.59 -10.10 -1.35
C CYS A 102 14.10 -10.38 -1.49
N PRO A 103 14.70 -11.13 -0.54
CA PRO A 103 16.14 -11.41 -0.56
C PRO A 103 16.57 -12.22 -1.78
N ASP A 104 15.69 -13.05 -2.35
CA ASP A 104 16.04 -13.94 -3.47
C ASP A 104 16.00 -13.24 -4.84
N CYS A 105 14.98 -12.41 -5.11
CA CYS A 105 14.83 -11.75 -6.43
C CYS A 105 15.13 -10.25 -6.43
N GLY A 106 15.34 -9.64 -5.26
CA GLY A 106 15.69 -8.23 -5.11
C GLY A 106 14.61 -7.22 -5.54
N THR A 107 13.44 -7.67 -5.99
CA THR A 107 12.42 -6.82 -6.64
C THR A 107 11.00 -7.01 -6.11
N GLY A 108 10.63 -8.24 -5.74
CA GLY A 108 9.29 -8.54 -5.23
C GLY A 108 9.13 -8.18 -3.75
N LEU A 109 7.88 -8.20 -3.27
CA LEU A 109 7.54 -8.02 -1.85
C LEU A 109 7.05 -9.35 -1.26
N PRO A 110 7.64 -9.85 -0.17
CA PRO A 110 7.08 -10.97 0.59
C PRO A 110 5.76 -10.60 1.27
N VAL A 111 4.74 -11.42 1.08
CA VAL A 111 3.39 -11.25 1.67
C VAL A 111 2.97 -12.58 2.29
N LYS A 112 2.26 -12.53 3.42
CA LYS A 112 1.74 -13.73 4.10
C LYS A 112 0.60 -14.32 3.27
N THR A 113 0.77 -15.54 2.77
CA THR A 113 -0.22 -16.30 1.98
C THR A 113 -0.21 -17.73 2.48
N ASP A 114 -1.38 -18.30 2.80
CA ASP A 114 -1.52 -19.66 3.34
C ASP A 114 -0.64 -19.95 4.58
N GLY A 115 -0.50 -18.95 5.46
CA GLY A 115 0.29 -19.08 6.69
C GLY A 115 1.80 -18.95 6.53
N ALA A 116 2.32 -18.70 5.32
CA ALA A 116 3.74 -18.49 5.08
C ALA A 116 4.00 -17.19 4.30
N PHE A 117 5.13 -16.53 4.51
CA PHE A 117 5.53 -15.39 3.68
C PHE A 117 6.08 -15.88 2.35
N ARG A 118 5.46 -15.45 1.24
CA ARG A 118 5.91 -15.77 -0.13
C ARG A 118 6.10 -14.50 -0.93
N CYS A 119 7.15 -14.47 -1.75
CA CYS A 119 7.39 -13.36 -2.65
C CYS A 119 6.36 -13.31 -3.77
N ARG A 120 5.71 -12.16 -3.98
CA ARG A 120 4.76 -11.97 -5.09
C ARG A 120 5.37 -11.95 -6.49
N ASN A 121 6.70 -11.86 -6.60
CA ASN A 121 7.39 -11.84 -7.90
C ASN A 121 8.00 -13.21 -8.26
N CYS A 122 8.78 -13.81 -7.36
CA CYS A 122 9.46 -15.09 -7.62
C CYS A 122 8.83 -16.30 -6.91
N GLY A 123 7.81 -16.13 -6.07
CA GLY A 123 7.15 -17.22 -5.34
C GLY A 123 7.94 -17.78 -4.15
N GLN A 124 9.19 -17.36 -3.94
CA GLN A 124 10.06 -17.92 -2.92
C GLN A 124 9.54 -17.62 -1.51
N SER A 125 9.61 -18.64 -0.64
CA SER A 125 9.24 -18.52 0.77
C SER A 125 10.32 -17.78 1.56
N VAL A 126 9.90 -16.82 2.38
CA VAL A 126 10.77 -16.06 3.27
C VAL A 126 10.46 -16.42 4.71
N GLU A 127 11.50 -16.44 5.55
CA GLU A 127 11.34 -16.79 6.96
C GLU A 127 10.49 -15.76 7.71
N GLU A 128 9.54 -16.26 8.51
CA GLU A 128 8.76 -15.45 9.43
C GLU A 128 9.56 -15.10 10.69
N CYS A 129 9.34 -13.91 11.22
CA CYS A 129 9.98 -13.51 12.46
C CYS A 129 9.38 -14.28 13.64
N PRO A 130 10.19 -14.86 14.54
CA PRO A 130 9.71 -15.59 15.70
C PRO A 130 9.08 -14.71 16.81
N ARG A 131 9.05 -13.38 16.63
CA ARG A 131 8.51 -12.43 17.62
C ARG A 131 7.36 -11.57 17.10
N CYS A 132 7.18 -11.47 15.79
CA CYS A 132 6.27 -10.52 15.13
C CYS A 132 5.59 -11.23 13.95
N ASP A 133 4.39 -10.79 13.53
CA ASP A 133 3.80 -11.17 12.22
C ASP A 133 4.51 -10.49 11.03
N GLY A 134 5.82 -10.32 11.13
CA GLY A 134 6.68 -9.80 10.08
C GLY A 134 7.58 -10.90 9.55
N TRP A 135 8.29 -10.61 8.47
CA TRP A 135 9.26 -11.53 7.88
C TRP A 135 10.69 -11.05 8.12
N MET A 136 11.65 -11.98 8.00
CA MET A 136 13.06 -11.72 8.20
C MET A 136 13.69 -11.19 6.91
N GLN A 137 14.22 -9.97 6.97
CA GLN A 137 14.88 -9.29 5.85
C GLN A 137 16.38 -9.13 6.10
N THR A 138 17.17 -9.22 5.04
CA THR A 138 18.63 -8.95 5.10
C THR A 138 18.89 -7.45 5.18
N LYS A 139 19.58 -7.03 6.23
CA LYS A 139 20.02 -5.64 6.46
C LYS A 139 21.55 -5.58 6.52
N LYS A 140 22.11 -4.44 6.13
CA LYS A 140 23.54 -4.15 6.23
C LYS A 140 23.84 -3.41 7.53
N GLY A 141 24.76 -3.93 8.32
CA GLY A 141 25.26 -3.32 9.55
C GLY A 141 26.76 -3.06 9.51
N LYS A 142 27.31 -2.51 10.59
CA LYS A 142 28.76 -2.21 10.72
C LYS A 142 29.64 -3.47 10.58
N HIS A 143 29.13 -4.62 11.02
CA HIS A 143 29.86 -5.88 11.07
C HIS A 143 29.51 -6.86 9.94
N GLY A 144 28.79 -6.38 8.91
CA GLY A 144 28.31 -7.21 7.79
C GLY A 144 26.79 -7.28 7.71
N GLU A 145 26.31 -8.25 6.94
CA GLU A 145 24.88 -8.48 6.73
C GLU A 145 24.27 -9.31 7.87
N PHE A 146 23.05 -8.95 8.27
CA PHE A 146 22.30 -9.65 9.31
C PHE A 146 20.82 -9.71 8.94
N LEU A 147 20.07 -10.64 9.54
CA LEU A 147 18.62 -10.71 9.37
C LEU A 147 17.92 -9.89 10.47
N GLY A 148 16.93 -9.08 10.10
CA GLY A 148 16.07 -8.35 11.05
C GLY A 148 14.59 -8.43 10.68
N CYS A 149 13.66 -8.20 11.63
CA CYS A 149 12.21 -8.16 11.35
C CYS A 149 11.87 -7.01 10.38
N SER A 150 10.89 -7.23 9.51
CA SER A 150 10.28 -6.25 8.60
C SER A 150 9.58 -5.09 9.31
N ASN A 151 9.15 -5.29 10.56
CA ASN A 151 8.34 -4.35 11.34
C ASN A 151 9.17 -3.51 12.32
N TRP A 152 10.47 -3.33 12.08
CA TRP A 152 11.26 -2.33 12.82
C TRP A 152 10.66 -0.92 12.57
N PRO A 153 10.52 -0.04 13.58
CA PRO A 153 11.07 -0.11 14.94
C PRO A 153 10.24 -0.92 15.95
N ASN A 154 9.00 -1.29 15.62
CA ASN A 154 8.08 -1.98 16.53
C ASN A 154 8.57 -3.39 16.93
N CYS A 155 9.38 -4.03 16.08
CA CYS A 155 10.08 -5.26 16.42
C CYS A 155 11.57 -5.14 16.13
N SER A 156 12.39 -5.23 17.18
CA SER A 156 13.86 -5.15 17.13
C SER A 156 14.54 -6.52 17.03
N TYR A 157 13.80 -7.58 16.72
CA TYR A 157 14.39 -8.91 16.56
C TYR A 157 15.40 -8.94 15.41
N THR A 158 16.59 -9.45 15.71
CA THR A 158 17.67 -9.66 14.74
C THR A 158 18.35 -11.01 15.01
N ARG A 159 18.95 -11.58 13.96
CA ARG A 159 19.81 -12.77 14.05
C ARG A 159 20.88 -12.75 12.97
N ASN A 160 21.97 -13.47 13.20
CA ASN A 160 23.03 -13.63 12.21
C ASN A 160 22.57 -14.51 11.05
N ILE A 161 23.06 -14.23 9.84
CA ILE A 161 22.88 -15.10 8.69
C ILE A 161 23.76 -16.33 8.92
N ILE A 162 23.16 -17.46 9.24
CA ILE A 162 23.88 -18.74 9.30
C ILE A 162 23.98 -19.22 7.85
N GLU A 163 25.15 -19.07 7.23
CA GLU A 163 25.40 -19.67 5.92
C GLU A 163 25.19 -21.18 6.03
N ARG A 164 24.10 -21.69 5.43
CA ARG A 164 24.03 -23.11 5.11
C ARG A 164 25.04 -23.34 4.00
N LYS A 165 26.25 -23.81 4.37
CA LYS A 165 27.19 -24.40 3.42
C LYS A 165 26.42 -25.42 2.58
N LYS A 166 26.42 -25.16 1.28
CA LYS A 166 25.86 -26.06 0.26
C LYS A 166 26.72 -27.31 0.15
#